data_AF-K0NF72-F1
#
_entry.id   AF-K0NF72-F1
#
_cell.length_a   1.000
_cell.length_b   1.000
_cell.length_c   1.000
_cell.angle_alpha   90.00
_cell.angle_beta   90.00
_cell.angle_gamma   90.00
#
_symmetry.space_group_name_H-M   'P 1'
#
loop_
_entity.id
_entity.type
_entity.pdbx_description
1 polymer ?
#
loop_
_entity_poly.entity_id
_entity_poly.type
_entity_poly.pdbx_seq_one_letter_code
_entity_poly.pdbx_strand_id
1 'polypeptide(L)' 'MKRISLCSKFKEGDQFLVYSEFDMPDKFCHWAWADIRHDIMAVVNSVRFPWFKEKAMTISGCTDWLKPVLFKIEKL' A
#
# COMPACT_ATOMS: atom_id res chain seq x y z
N MET A 1 2.82 10.39 -28.27
CA MET A 1 2.70 10.12 -26.82
C MET A 1 1.92 8.82 -26.64
N LYS A 2 2.49 7.79 -25.99
CA LYS A 2 1.76 6.55 -25.69
C LYS A 2 0.60 6.88 -24.75
N ARG A 3 -0.59 6.32 -24.97
CA ARG A 3 -1.71 6.45 -24.02
C ARG A 3 -1.28 5.85 -22.70
N ILE A 4 -1.38 6.64 -21.63
CA ILE A 4 -1.19 6.15 -20.27
C ILE A 4 -2.42 5.29 -19.95
N SER A 5 -2.17 4.07 -19.50
CA SER A 5 -3.19 3.13 -19.03
C SER A 5 -3.13 3.03 -17.51
N LEU A 6 -4.22 2.61 -16.89
CA LEU A 6 -4.21 2.26 -15.46
C LEU A 6 -3.20 1.15 -15.16
N CYS A 7 -2.84 1.04 -13.88
CA CYS A 7 -2.04 -0.08 -13.40
C CYS A 7 -2.77 -1.40 -13.69
N SER A 8 -2.08 -2.37 -14.29
CA SER A 8 -2.65 -3.67 -14.61
C SER A 8 -2.48 -4.70 -13.49
N LYS A 9 -1.84 -4.31 -12.39
CA LYS A 9 -1.55 -5.19 -11.24
C LYS A 9 -2.64 -5.14 -10.17
N PHE A 10 -3.40 -4.06 -10.12
CA PHE A 10 -4.40 -3.81 -9.09
C PHE A 10 -5.71 -3.34 -9.72
N LYS A 11 -6.81 -3.61 -9.02
CA LYS A 11 -8.14 -3.07 -9.29
C LYS A 11 -8.63 -2.32 -8.06
N GLU A 12 -9.51 -1.35 -8.28
CA GLU A 12 -10.16 -0.65 -7.18
C GLU A 12 -10.96 -1.65 -6.33
N GLY A 13 -10.77 -1.58 -5.01
CA GLY A 13 -11.39 -2.49 -4.05
C GLY A 13 -10.61 -3.79 -3.78
N ASP A 14 -9.46 -4.02 -4.42
CA ASP A 14 -8.59 -5.15 -4.06
C ASP A 14 -8.18 -5.04 -2.58
N GLN A 15 -8.27 -6.16 -1.86
CA GLN A 15 -7.89 -6.28 -0.45
C GLN A 15 -6.82 -7.36 -0.28
N PHE A 16 -5.82 -7.05 0.54
CA PHE A 16 -4.72 -7.96 0.82
C PHE A 16 -4.54 -8.06 2.33
N LEU A 17 -4.48 -9.30 2.84
CA LEU A 17 -4.17 -9.57 4.24
C LEU A 17 -2.68 -9.87 4.36
N VAL A 18 -2.03 -9.18 5.29
CA VAL A 18 -0.60 -9.35 5.61
C VAL A 18 -0.52 -9.90 7.03
N TYR A 19 -0.02 -11.11 7.17
CA TYR A 19 0.16 -11.77 8.48
C TYR A 19 1.54 -11.54 9.08
N SER A 20 2.51 -11.18 8.24
CA SER A 20 3.87 -10.77 8.63
C SER A 20 4.32 -9.63 7.72
N GLU A 21 4.90 -8.58 8.28
CA GLU A 21 5.47 -7.45 7.56
C GLU A 21 6.67 -7.83 6.65
N PHE A 22 7.17 -9.06 6.80
CA PHE A 22 8.24 -9.62 5.99
C PHE A 22 7.72 -10.45 4.81
N ASP A 23 6.45 -10.88 4.87
CA ASP A 23 5.85 -11.75 3.87
C ASP A 23 4.91 -10.95 2.98
N MET A 24 5.34 -10.73 1.73
CA MET A 24 4.52 -10.09 0.72
C MET A 24 3.34 -11.01 0.34
N PRO A 25 2.10 -10.50 0.26
CA PRO A 25 0.96 -11.30 -0.17
C PRO A 25 1.15 -11.88 -1.57
N ASP A 26 0.59 -13.06 -1.79
CA ASP A 26 0.58 -13.70 -3.11
C ASP A 26 -0.02 -12.77 -4.16
N LYS A 27 0.63 -12.71 -5.33
CA LYS A 27 0.23 -11.90 -6.49
C LYS A 27 0.26 -10.38 -6.26
N PHE A 28 0.77 -9.90 -5.13
CA PHE A 28 1.02 -8.48 -4.94
C PHE A 28 2.16 -7.99 -5.85
N CYS A 29 2.13 -6.72 -6.24
CA CYS A 29 3.20 -6.13 -7.05
C CYS A 29 4.46 -5.88 -6.20
N HIS A 30 5.58 -6.51 -6.57
CA HIS A 30 6.87 -6.35 -5.86
C HIS A 30 7.34 -4.89 -5.72
N TRP A 31 7.13 -4.05 -6.75
CA TRP A 31 7.49 -2.63 -6.68
C TRP A 31 6.62 -1.91 -5.66
N ALA A 32 5.30 -2.01 -5.78
CA ALA A 32 4.40 -1.39 -4.82
C ALA A 32 4.67 -1.88 -3.38
N TRP A 33 5.02 -3.15 -3.20
CA TRP A 33 5.40 -3.68 -1.88
C TRP A 33 6.65 -3.00 -1.32
N ALA A 34 7.71 -2.88 -2.13
CA ALA A 34 8.93 -2.20 -1.71
C ALA A 34 8.66 -0.75 -1.29
N ASP A 35 7.77 -0.07 -2.01
CA ASP A 35 7.38 1.31 -1.71
C ASP A 35 6.62 1.40 -0.38
N ILE A 36 5.64 0.53 -0.12
CA ILE A 36 4.73 0.69 1.04
C ILE A 36 5.13 -0.12 2.28
N ARG A 37 6.11 -1.03 2.20
CA ARG A 37 6.45 -1.94 3.33
C ARG A 37 6.84 -1.19 4.61
N HIS A 38 7.49 -0.03 4.49
CA HIS A 38 7.85 0.79 5.64
C HIS A 38 6.61 1.36 6.36
N ASP A 39 5.57 1.72 5.60
CA ASP A 39 4.28 2.15 6.15
C ASP A 39 3.53 0.98 6.80
N ILE A 40 3.58 -0.21 6.20
CA ILE A 40 3.06 -1.44 6.81
C ILE A 40 3.73 -1.67 8.17
N MET A 41 5.06 -1.59 8.24
CA MET A 41 5.80 -1.71 9.50
C MET A 41 5.37 -0.67 10.53
N ALA A 42 5.21 0.59 10.12
CA ALA A 42 4.73 1.65 11.01
C ALA A 42 3.33 1.36 11.55
N VAL A 43 2.40 0.91 10.70
CA VAL A 43 1.03 0.54 11.07
C VAL A 43 1.01 -0.66 12.03
N VAL A 44 1.79 -1.71 11.75
CA VAL A 44 1.88 -2.91 12.62
C VAL A 44 2.38 -2.54 14.02
N ASN A 45 3.35 -1.61 14.09
CA ASN A 45 3.89 -1.05 15.34
C ASN A 45 2.98 0.03 15.98
N SER A 46 1.75 0.20 15.49
CA SER A 46 0.77 1.15 16.01
C SER A 46 1.25 2.61 16.04
N VAL A 47 2.11 3.00 15.08
CA VAL A 47 2.57 4.38 14.93
C VAL A 47 1.38 5.31 14.75
N ARG A 48 1.39 6.46 15.43
CA ARG A 48 0.42 7.53 15.25
C ARG A 48 0.98 8.55 14.28
N PHE A 49 0.46 8.55 13.06
CA PHE A 49 0.77 9.58 12.08
C PHE A 49 0.04 10.89 12.43
N PRO A 50 0.75 12.02 12.59
CA PRO A 50 0.14 13.30 13.01
C PRO A 50 -0.99 13.81 12.12
N TRP A 51 -1.02 13.40 10.86
CA TRP A 51 -1.99 13.82 9.85
C TRP A 51 -3.21 12.90 9.72
N PHE A 52 -3.24 11.75 10.39
CA PHE A 52 -4.39 10.84 10.42
C PHE A 52 -5.11 10.88 11.76
N LYS A 53 -6.45 10.86 11.73
CA LYS A 53 -7.28 10.82 12.95
C LYS A 53 -7.23 9.45 13.62
N GLU A 54 -7.24 8.40 12.81
CA GLU A 54 -7.22 7.01 13.28
C GLU A 54 -5.79 6.59 13.62
N LYS A 55 -5.65 5.74 14.64
CA LYS A 55 -4.37 5.12 14.99
C LYS A 55 -4.14 3.91 14.09
N ALA A 56 -2.86 3.56 13.87
CA ALA A 56 -2.50 2.36 13.11
C ALA A 56 -3.16 2.30 11.72
N MET A 57 -3.22 3.46 11.05
CA MET A 57 -3.74 3.60 9.70
C MET A 57 -2.94 4.66 8.95
N THR A 58 -2.70 4.42 7.66
CA THR A 58 -2.13 5.39 6.74
C THR A 58 -2.63 5.17 5.32
N ILE A 59 -2.39 6.16 4.45
CA ILE A 59 -2.60 6.07 3.00
C ILE A 59 -1.23 6.18 2.34
N SER A 60 -0.87 5.17 1.55
CA SER A 60 0.41 5.09 0.84
C SER A 60 0.17 4.68 -0.61
N GLY A 61 1.16 4.81 -1.48
CA GLY A 61 0.97 4.54 -2.90
C GLY A 61 2.19 3.94 -3.58
N CYS A 62 1.96 3.38 -4.75
CA CYS A 62 3.05 3.01 -5.65
C CYS A 62 3.70 4.29 -6.21
N THR A 63 5.02 4.29 -6.29
CA THR A 63 5.81 5.41 -6.82
C THR A 63 5.81 5.52 -8.34
N ASP A 64 5.07 4.64 -9.04
CA ASP A 64 4.75 4.81 -10.46
C ASP A 64 3.66 5.88 -10.64
N TRP A 65 4.10 7.14 -10.71
CA TRP A 65 3.24 8.30 -10.91
C TRP A 65 2.51 8.33 -12.25
N LEU A 66 2.95 7.55 -13.24
CA LEU A 66 2.21 7.42 -14.50
C LEU A 66 1.00 6.51 -14.34
N LYS A 67 0.98 5.63 -13.34
CA LYS A 67 -0.09 4.67 -13.08
C LYS A 67 -0.43 4.66 -11.59
N PRO A 68 -0.99 5.76 -11.07
CA PRO A 68 -1.15 5.93 -9.62
C PRO A 68 -2.02 4.83 -9.03
N VAL A 69 -1.54 4.25 -7.93
CA VAL A 69 -2.28 3.30 -7.10
C VAL A 69 -2.11 3.74 -5.65
N LEU A 70 -3.23 3.91 -4.95
CA LEU A 70 -3.28 4.26 -3.54
C LEU A 70 -3.78 3.06 -2.74
N PHE A 71 -3.18 2.84 -1.58
CA PHE A 71 -3.51 1.80 -0.63
C PHE A 71 -3.90 2.45 0.68
N LYS A 72 -5.04 2.03 1.23
CA LYS A 72 -5.32 2.20 2.66
C LYS A 72 -4.66 1.04 3.39
N ILE A 73 -3.77 1.36 4.32
CA ILE A 73 -3.07 0.38 5.14
C ILE A 73 -3.58 0.57 6.56
N GLU A 74 -4.17 -0.48 7.13
CA GLU A 74 -4.74 -0.44 8.47
C GLU A 74 -4.47 -1.76 9.20
N LYS A 75 -4.37 -1.67 10.53
CA LYS A 75 -4.29 -2.82 11.41
C LYS A 75 -5.69 -3.23 11.85
N LEU A 76 -6.05 -4.50 11.60
CA LEU A 76 -7.31 -5.11 12.05
C LEU A 76 -7.27 -5.47 13.55
#